data_AF-A0A9K3GPY3-F1
#
_entry.id   AF-A0A9K3GPY3-F1
#
_cell.length_a   1.000
_cell.length_b   1.000
_cell.length_c   1.000
_cell.angle_alpha   90.00
_cell.angle_beta   90.00
_cell.angle_gamma   90.00
#
_symmetry.space_group_name_H-M   'P 1'
#
loop_
_entity.id
_entity.type
_entity.pdbx_description
1 polymer ?
#
loop_
_entity_poly.entity_id
_entity_poly.type
_entity_poly.pdbx_seq_one_letter_code
_entity_poly.pdbx_strand_id
1 'polypeptide(L)' 'AFEPTPSHAFLVMLQRKGLLRTVFTQNIDGLEGIAGIDRDKVVQAHGSFDTAHCTGCKKVYDSQLVEAAVFDGSVAHCEE' A
#
# COMPACT_ATOMS: atom_id res chain seq x y z
N ALA A 1 8.52 11.49 5.06
CA ALA A 1 7.86 10.75 3.97
C ALA A 1 8.91 9.92 3.26
N PHE A 2 8.57 8.71 2.80
CA PHE A 2 9.42 7.91 1.94
C PHE A 2 9.15 8.29 0.49
N GLU A 3 10.20 8.34 -0.32
CA GLU A 3 10.13 8.79 -1.71
C GLU A 3 10.30 7.62 -2.67
N PRO A 4 9.52 7.55 -3.78
CA PRO A 4 9.74 6.56 -4.82
C PRO A 4 11.13 6.69 -5.44
N THR A 5 11.71 5.55 -5.79
CA THR A 5 13.05 5.47 -6.39
C THR A 5 13.02 5.64 -7.92
N PRO A 6 14.18 5.82 -8.59
CA PRO A 6 14.25 5.81 -10.05
C PRO A 6 13.64 4.55 -10.71
N SER A 7 13.64 3.40 -10.02
CA SER A 7 12.97 2.18 -10.50
C SER A 7 11.46 2.37 -10.62
N HIS A 8 10.84 3.06 -9.68
CA HIS A 8 9.41 3.40 -9.74
C HIS A 8 9.14 4.39 -10.88
N ALA A 9 9.99 5.40 -11.04
CA ALA A 9 9.89 6.36 -12.14
C ALA A 9 10.00 5.69 -13.53
N PHE A 10 10.80 4.62 -13.66
CA PHE A 10 10.87 3.82 -14.88
C PHE A 10 9.53 3.13 -15.18
N LEU A 11 8.86 2.55 -14.18
CA LEU A 11 7.53 1.94 -14.36
C LEU A 11 6.48 2.99 -14.80
N VAL A 12 6.51 4.17 -14.20
CA VAL A 12 5.66 5.32 -14.62
C VAL A 12 5.94 5.70 -16.07
N MET A 13 7.21 5.68 -16.51
CA MET A 13 7.56 5.91 -17.91
C MET A 13 6.94 4.86 -18.85
N LEU A 14 6.97 3.58 -18.47
CA LEU A 14 6.31 2.51 -19.24
C LEU A 14 4.80 2.72 -19.30
N GLN A 15 4.16 3.16 -18.20
CA GLN A 15 2.73 3.51 -18.19
C GLN A 15 2.41 4.63 -19.17
N ARG A 16 3.16 5.74 -19.09
CA ARG A 16 2.96 6.91 -19.98
C ARG A 16 3.15 6.59 -21.45
N LYS A 17 3.97 5.57 -21.77
CA LYS A 17 4.19 5.08 -23.14
C LYS A 17 3.17 4.03 -23.59
N GLY A 18 2.21 3.65 -22.73
CA GLY A 18 1.23 2.61 -23.03
C GLY A 18 1.80 1.19 -23.05
N LEU A 19 3.00 0.99 -22.50
CA LEU A 19 3.72 -0.30 -22.50
C LEU A 19 3.51 -1.09 -21.20
N LEU A 20 3.09 -0.42 -20.13
CA LEU A 20 2.83 -1.08 -18.85
C LEU A 20 1.48 -1.78 -18.83
N ARG A 21 1.50 -3.11 -18.72
CA ARG A 21 0.31 -3.94 -18.48
C ARG A 21 -0.04 -3.98 -17.00
N THR A 22 0.84 -4.53 -16.17
CA THR A 22 0.61 -4.75 -14.74
C THR A 22 1.95 -4.77 -14.00
N VAL A 23 1.98 -4.21 -12.79
CA VAL A 23 3.06 -4.32 -11.82
C VAL A 23 2.61 -5.27 -10.72
N PHE A 24 3.26 -6.42 -10.62
CA PHE A 24 3.12 -7.30 -9.46
C PHE A 24 4.21 -6.92 -8.46
N THR A 25 3.81 -6.40 -7.31
CA THR A 25 4.73 -6.02 -6.24
C THR A 25 4.55 -6.93 -5.03
N GLN A 26 5.67 -7.33 -4.44
CA GLN A 26 5.72 -8.00 -3.14
C GLN A 26 5.89 -7.00 -2.00
N ASN A 27 6.17 -5.74 -2.33
CA ASN A 27 6.36 -4.68 -1.36
C ASN A 27 5.02 -4.28 -0.74
N ILE A 28 5.08 -3.79 0.49
CA ILE A 28 3.94 -3.31 1.28
C ILE A 28 4.02 -1.81 1.58
N ASP A 29 5.07 -1.14 1.08
CA ASP A 29 5.38 0.27 1.35
C ASP A 29 4.50 1.28 0.56
N GLY A 30 3.80 0.81 -0.48
CA GLY A 30 2.88 1.62 -1.27
C GLY A 30 3.55 2.61 -2.24
N LEU A 31 4.87 2.53 -2.44
CA LEU A 31 5.62 3.49 -3.26
C LEU A 31 5.19 3.50 -4.74
N GLU A 32 4.61 2.43 -5.27
CA GLU A 32 4.06 2.38 -6.63
C GLU A 32 2.92 3.39 -6.82
N GLY A 33 2.02 3.49 -5.83
CA GLY A 33 0.92 4.44 -5.84
C GLY A 33 1.41 5.88 -5.69
N ILE A 34 2.38 6.10 -4.80
CA ILE A 34 3.01 7.42 -4.59
C ILE A 34 3.74 7.88 -5.86
N ALA A 35 4.37 6.97 -6.59
CA ALA A 35 5.00 7.26 -7.88
C ALA A 35 4.00 7.68 -8.98
N GLY A 36 2.71 7.39 -8.80
CA GLY A 36 1.64 7.70 -9.74
C GLY A 36 1.39 6.61 -10.78
N ILE A 37 1.67 5.35 -10.46
CA ILE A 37 1.20 4.21 -11.26
C ILE A 37 -0.31 4.05 -11.01
N ASP A 38 -1.08 3.84 -12.08
CA ASP A 38 -2.53 3.74 -11.98
C ASP A 38 -2.90 2.52 -11.10
N ARG A 39 -3.85 2.69 -10.16
CA ARG A 39 -4.18 1.63 -9.18
C ARG A 39 -4.62 0.32 -9.82
N ASP A 40 -5.31 0.38 -10.96
CA ASP A 40 -5.77 -0.80 -11.72
C ASP A 40 -4.61 -1.58 -12.38
N LYS A 41 -3.41 -0.98 -12.45
CA LYS A 41 -2.20 -1.62 -12.96
C LYS A 41 -1.32 -2.20 -11.86
N VAL A 42 -1.63 -2.01 -10.59
CA VAL A 42 -0.82 -2.50 -9.47
C VAL A 42 -1.52 -3.66 -8.77
N VAL A 43 -0.80 -4.77 -8.63
CA VAL A 43 -1.21 -5.91 -7.80
C VAL A 43 -0.23 -6.03 -6.64
N GLN A 44 -0.69 -5.63 -5.45
CA GLN A 44 0.04 -5.80 -4.19
C GLN A 44 -0.14 -7.22 -3.69
N ALA A 45 0.74 -8.12 -4.13
CA ALA A 45 0.61 -9.56 -3.90
C ALA A 45 0.68 -9.94 -2.41
N HIS A 46 1.31 -9.10 -1.59
CA HIS A 46 1.43 -9.29 -0.13
C HIS A 46 0.56 -8.30 0.67
N GLY A 47 -0.40 -7.63 0.01
CA GLY A 47 -1.22 -6.59 0.64
C GLY A 47 -0.47 -5.27 0.84
N SER A 48 -1.03 -4.40 1.69
CA SER A 48 -0.49 -3.09 2.04
C SER A 48 -0.92 -2.68 3.45
N PHE A 49 -0.42 -1.54 3.92
CA PHE A 49 -0.90 -0.92 5.15
C PHE A 49 -2.12 0.00 4.95
N ASP A 50 -2.72 0.06 3.75
CA ASP A 50 -3.82 1.00 3.45
C ASP A 50 -5.08 0.77 4.32
N THR A 51 -5.29 -0.48 4.73
CA THR A 51 -6.44 -0.89 5.55
C THR A 51 -6.04 -2.01 6.50
N ALA A 52 -6.79 -2.17 7.59
CA ALA A 52 -6.64 -3.29 8.51
C ALA A 52 -7.98 -4.00 8.73
N HIS A 53 -7.92 -5.26 9.15
CA HIS A 53 -9.10 -6.04 9.49
C HIS A 53 -8.94 -6.67 10.87
N CYS A 54 -9.99 -6.58 11.69
CA CYS A 54 -10.03 -7.34 12.95
C CYS A 54 -9.90 -8.84 12.65
N THR A 55 -8.99 -9.53 13.35
CA THR A 55 -8.76 -10.97 13.16
C THR A 55 -9.97 -11.82 13.56
N GLY A 56 -10.81 -11.33 14.47
CA GLY A 56 -12.08 -11.92 14.92
C GLY A 56 -13.26 -11.56 14.03
N CYS A 57 -13.84 -10.36 14.21
CA CYS A 57 -15.10 -9.95 13.55
C CYS A 57 -14.96 -9.54 12.07
N LYS A 58 -13.73 -9.46 11.53
CA LYS A 58 -13.42 -9.09 10.14
C LYS A 58 -13.79 -7.66 9.72
N LYS A 59 -14.28 -6.84 10.65
CA LYS A 59 -14.53 -5.42 10.43
C LYS A 59 -13.28 -4.74 9.87
N VAL A 60 -13.49 -3.93 8.84
CA VAL A 60 -12.46 -3.14 8.17
C VAL A 60 -12.27 -1.85 8.94
N TYR A 61 -11.01 -1.50 9.16
CA TYR A 61 -10.59 -0.24 9.74
C TYR A 61 -9.68 0.47 8.73
N ASP A 62 -9.71 1.80 8.74
CA ASP A 62 -8.64 2.56 8.11
C ASP A 62 -7.29 2.28 8.82
N SER A 63 -6.20 2.67 8.17
CA SER A 63 -4.87 2.46 8.71
C SER A 63 -4.58 3.28 9.96
N GLN A 64 -5.37 4.32 10.28
CA GLN A 64 -5.02 5.32 11.31
C GLN A 64 -4.99 4.70 12.71
N LEU A 65 -5.96 3.83 13.03
CA LEU A 65 -6.02 3.13 14.32
C LEU A 65 -4.75 2.29 14.53
N VAL A 66 -4.33 1.53 13.50
CA VAL A 66 -3.16 0.66 13.58
C VAL A 66 -1.87 1.48 13.57
N GLU A 67 -1.79 2.52 12.74
CA GLU A 67 -0.67 3.42 12.64
C GLU A 67 -0.38 4.11 13.98
N ALA A 68 -1.42 4.67 14.63
CA ALA A 68 -1.29 5.30 15.94
C ALA A 68 -0.75 4.33 17.00
N ALA A 69 -1.27 3.11 17.06
CA ALA A 69 -0.80 2.09 17.99
C ALA A 69 0.67 1.69 17.74
N VAL A 70 1.06 1.53 16.46
CA VAL A 70 2.45 1.20 16.09
C VAL A 70 3.42 2.30 16.53
N PHE A 71 3.08 3.58 16.33
CA PHE A 71 3.94 4.70 16.74
C PHE A 71 4.00 4.91 18.26
N ASP A 72 2.93 4.57 18.97
CA ASP A 72 2.88 4.55 20.44
C ASP A 72 3.55 3.30 21.04
N GLY A 73 3.85 2.27 20.23
CA GLY A 73 4.38 1.00 20.69
C GLY A 73 3.35 0.14 21.43
N SER A 74 2.07 0.40 21.22
CA SER A 74 0.94 -0.34 21.77
C SER A 74 0.30 -1.28 20.73
N VAL A 75 -0.63 -2.12 21.19
CA VAL A 75 -1.35 -3.07 20.32
C VAL A 75 -2.70 -2.47 19.94
N ALA A 76 -2.99 -2.39 18.64
CA ALA A 76 -4.31 -2.00 18.16
C ALA A 76 -5.34 -3.09 18.49
N HIS A 77 -6.44 -2.71 19.14
CA HIS A 77 -7.54 -3.59 19.47
C HIS A 77 -8.79 -3.23 18.66
N CYS A 78 -9.65 -4.22 18.44
CA CYS A 78 -10.97 -4.00 17.88
C CYS A 78 -11.81 -3.15 18.85
N GLU A 79 -12.59 -2.20 18.33
CA GLU A 79 -13.45 -1.31 19.13
C GLU A 79 -14.81 -1.96 19.50
N GLU A 80 -15.03 -3.19 19.06
CA GLU A 80 -16.20 -4.02 19.38
C GLU A 80 -15.95 -4.98 20.54
#